data_AF-A0A967I9D7-F1
#
_entry.id   AF-A0A967I9D7-F1
#
_cell.length_a   1.000
_cell.length_b   1.000
_cell.length_c   1.000
_cell.angle_alpha   90.00
_cell.angle_beta   90.00
_cell.angle_gamma   90.00
#
_symmetry.space_group_name_H-M   'P 1'
#
loop_
_entity.id
_entity.type
_entity.pdbx_description
1 polymer ?
#
loop_
_entity_poly.entity_id
_entity_poly.type
_entity_poly.pdbx_seq_one_letter_code
_entity_poly.pdbx_strand_id
1 'polypeptide(L)' 'VARECNGRFTRDTVVKGKKFKKGDQVPSFAYLQADGSTTSGNWLYCNSYTEKGNMMKRRGLKDPSGMGFYHEWAWCW' A
#
# COMPACT_ATOMS: atom_id res chain seq x y z
N VAL A 1 11.10 5.80 5.98
CA VAL A 1 11.26 5.75 4.50
C VAL A 1 10.20 4.89 3.80
N ALA A 2 10.00 3.62 4.18
CA ALA A 2 9.04 2.75 3.47
C ALA A 2 7.57 3.24 3.52
N ARG A 3 7.12 3.81 4.64
CA ARG A 3 5.76 4.37 4.78
C ARG A 3 5.57 5.63 3.92
N GLU A 4 6.62 6.40 3.75
CA GLU A 4 6.66 7.62 2.95
C GLU A 4 6.64 7.30 1.46
N CYS A 5 7.38 6.25 1.03
CA CYS A 5 7.27 5.72 -0.33
C CYS A 5 5.85 5.21 -0.62
N ASN A 6 5.25 4.45 0.30
CA ASN A 6 3.87 3.98 0.15
C ASN A 6 2.87 5.15 0.02
N GLY A 7 2.93 6.08 0.97
CA GLY A 7 2.04 7.21 1.03
C GLY A 7 1.00 7.15 2.15
N ARG A 8 0.42 8.31 2.46
CA ARG A 8 -0.58 8.51 3.51
C ARG A 8 -1.57 9.60 3.14
N PHE A 9 -2.72 9.61 3.81
CA PHE A 9 -3.70 10.70 3.71
C PHE A 9 -3.24 11.93 4.50
N THR A 10 -3.39 13.13 3.92
CA THR A 10 -2.97 14.40 4.52
C THR A 10 -4.07 15.07 5.35
N ARG A 11 -5.32 14.65 5.13
CA ARG A 11 -6.54 15.14 5.78
C ARG A 11 -7.58 14.01 5.84
N ASP A 12 -8.56 14.17 6.71
CA ASP A 12 -9.74 13.31 6.73
C ASP A 12 -10.50 13.49 5.40
N THR A 13 -10.84 12.39 4.74
CA THR A 13 -11.47 12.42 3.41
C THR A 13 -12.30 11.16 3.13
N VAL A 14 -13.07 11.18 2.05
CA VAL A 14 -13.81 10.04 1.53
C VAL A 14 -13.32 9.76 0.11
N VAL A 15 -12.79 8.57 -0.12
CA VAL A 15 -12.36 8.11 -1.45
C VAL A 15 -13.09 6.83 -1.78
N LYS A 16 -13.78 6.80 -2.94
CA LYS A 16 -14.59 5.65 -3.39
C LYS A 16 -15.60 5.17 -2.32
N GLY A 17 -16.26 6.12 -1.64
CA GLY A 17 -17.24 5.84 -0.59
C GLY A 17 -16.65 5.37 0.76
N LYS A 18 -15.34 5.22 0.88
CA LYS A 18 -14.66 4.83 2.13
C LYS A 18 -14.05 6.06 2.82
N LYS A 19 -14.31 6.19 4.12
CA LYS A 19 -13.70 7.22 4.99
C LYS A 19 -12.26 6.85 5.34
N PHE A 20 -11.37 7.83 5.24
CA PHE A 20 -9.97 7.75 5.66
C PHE A 20 -9.64 8.92 6.58
N LYS A 21 -8.80 8.68 7.59
CA LYS A 21 -8.31 9.71 8.51
C LYS A 21 -6.95 10.23 8.05
N LYS A 22 -6.63 11.47 8.44
CA LYS A 22 -5.28 12.01 8.31
C LYS A 22 -4.27 11.05 8.95
N GLY A 23 -3.25 10.68 8.19
CA GLY A 23 -2.16 9.81 8.63
C GLY A 23 -2.31 8.34 8.24
N ASP A 24 -3.51 7.88 7.88
CA ASP A 24 -3.75 6.53 7.38
C ASP A 24 -2.88 6.26 6.15
N GLN A 25 -2.30 5.06 6.05
CA GLN A 25 -1.60 4.61 4.86
C GLN A 25 -2.56 4.47 3.68
N VAL A 26 -2.13 4.93 2.50
CA VAL A 26 -2.91 4.71 1.28
C VAL A 26 -2.88 3.22 0.94
N PRO A 27 -4.04 2.56 0.77
CA PRO A 27 -4.10 1.10 0.64
C PRO A 27 -3.71 0.59 -0.76
N SER A 28 -3.74 1.45 -1.78
CA SER A 28 -3.39 1.13 -3.17
C SER A 28 -3.26 2.42 -3.96
N PHE A 29 -2.44 2.43 -5.01
CA PHE A 29 -2.33 3.57 -5.94
C PHE A 29 -3.69 4.02 -6.49
N ALA A 30 -4.68 3.12 -6.57
CA ALA A 30 -6.04 3.44 -7.00
C ALA A 30 -6.81 4.37 -6.04
N TYR A 31 -6.26 4.66 -4.86
CA TYR A 31 -6.81 5.60 -3.87
C TYR A 31 -6.02 6.91 -3.78
N LEU A 32 -4.90 7.04 -4.51
CA LEU A 32 -4.17 8.31 -4.58
C LEU A 32 -5.03 9.38 -5.23
N GLN A 33 -4.94 10.60 -4.70
CA GLN A 33 -5.72 11.75 -5.15
C GLN A 33 -4.79 12.86 -5.64
N ALA A 34 -5.19 13.54 -6.71
CA ALA A 34 -4.47 14.69 -7.27
C ALA A 34 -4.77 16.02 -6.53
N ASP A 35 -5.74 16.02 -5.62
CA ASP A 35 -6.21 17.20 -4.86
C ASP A 35 -5.38 17.49 -3.59
N GLY A 36 -4.22 16.84 -3.46
CA GLY A 36 -3.33 16.93 -2.30
C GLY A 36 -3.83 16.22 -1.04
N SER A 37 -4.95 15.46 -1.09
CA SER A 37 -5.42 14.67 0.07
C SER A 37 -4.57 13.42 0.35
N THR A 38 -3.62 13.08 -0.54
CA THR A 38 -2.66 11.99 -0.36
C THR A 38 -1.24 12.41 -0.74
N THR A 39 -0.24 11.84 -0.06
CA THR A 39 1.16 11.85 -0.49
C THR A 39 1.58 10.46 -0.95
N SER A 40 2.55 10.33 -1.85
CA SER A 40 3.26 9.07 -2.12
C SER A 40 4.62 9.40 -2.74
N GLY A 41 5.71 8.90 -2.14
CA GLY A 41 7.06 9.10 -2.67
C GLY A 41 7.31 8.30 -3.96
N ASN A 42 6.62 7.17 -4.12
CA ASN A 42 6.61 6.40 -5.37
C ASN A 42 5.27 5.67 -5.50
N TRP A 43 4.47 6.07 -6.48
CA TRP A 43 3.13 5.50 -6.70
C TRP A 43 3.17 3.99 -7.02
N LEU A 44 4.24 3.52 -7.68
CA LEU A 44 4.47 2.09 -7.94
C LEU A 44 4.66 1.30 -6.65
N TYR A 45 5.11 1.92 -5.55
CA TYR A 45 5.29 1.25 -4.27
C TYR A 45 4.11 1.49 -3.32
N CYS A 46 3.05 2.15 -3.77
CA CYS A 46 1.83 2.31 -2.99
C CYS A 46 1.09 0.96 -2.90
N ASN A 47 0.82 0.50 -1.67
CA ASN A 47 0.44 -0.86 -1.21
C ASN A 47 1.60 -1.71 -0.63
N SER A 48 2.85 -1.28 -0.70
CA SER A 48 3.99 -1.99 -0.08
C SER A 48 4.00 -1.89 1.46
N TYR A 49 3.39 -0.85 2.03
CA TYR A 49 3.24 -0.66 3.47
C TYR A 49 1.85 -0.12 3.77
N THR A 50 0.94 -0.99 4.21
CA THR A 50 -0.46 -0.62 4.51
C THR A 50 -0.71 -0.59 6.01
N GLU A 51 -1.96 -0.34 6.41
CA GLU A 51 -2.40 -0.50 7.81
C GLU A 51 -2.23 -1.94 8.33
N LYS A 52 -2.14 -2.93 7.44
CA LYS A 52 -1.81 -4.32 7.81
C LYS A 52 -0.31 -4.53 8.07
N GLY A 53 0.51 -3.48 7.93
CA GLY A 53 1.95 -3.51 8.13
C GLY A 53 2.77 -3.52 6.85
N ASN A 54 4.07 -3.78 7.01
CA ASN A 54 5.04 -3.80 5.93
C ASN A 54 4.96 -5.12 5.13
N MET A 55 4.37 -5.06 3.94
CA MET A 55 4.19 -6.24 3.08
C MET A 55 5.52 -6.80 2.57
N MET A 56 6.54 -5.95 2.43
CA MET A 56 7.88 -6.37 2.01
C MET A 56 8.57 -7.28 3.05
N LYS A 57 8.06 -7.35 4.29
CA LYS A 57 8.56 -8.25 5.34
C LYS A 57 7.89 -9.63 5.33
N ARG A 58 6.93 -9.91 4.45
CA ARG A 58 6.29 -11.23 4.40
C ARG A 58 7.31 -12.31 4.00
N ARG A 59 7.15 -13.51 4.56
CA ARG A 59 8.05 -14.66 4.38
C ARG A 59 7.29 -15.96 4.07
N GLY A 60 6.11 -15.86 3.45
CA GLY A 60 5.31 -17.02 3.10
C GLY A 60 5.96 -17.81 1.96
N LEU A 61 6.09 -19.12 2.13
CA LEU A 61 6.76 -20.03 1.20
C LEU A 61 5.79 -20.92 0.40
N LYS A 62 4.49 -20.66 0.49
CA LYS A 62 3.49 -21.43 -0.25
C LYS A 62 3.61 -21.14 -1.75
N ASP A 63 3.73 -22.20 -2.54
CA ASP A 63 3.62 -22.18 -4.00
C ASP A 63 2.55 -23.19 -4.44
N PRO A 64 1.26 -22.79 -4.46
CA PRO A 64 0.17 -23.66 -4.92
C PRO A 64 0.26 -24.02 -6.40
N SER A 65 1.04 -23.27 -7.18
CA SER A 65 1.15 -23.45 -8.63
C SER A 65 2.20 -24.49 -9.02
N GLY A 66 3.21 -24.71 -8.16
CA GLY A 66 4.38 -25.52 -8.47
C GLY A 66 5.34 -24.89 -9.49
N MET A 67 5.11 -23.65 -9.91
CA MET A 67 5.89 -22.93 -10.91
C MET A 67 6.92 -21.95 -10.30
N GLY A 68 7.05 -21.92 -8.97
CA GLY A 68 7.95 -21.02 -8.26
C GLY A 68 7.33 -19.66 -7.92
N PHE A 69 6.00 -19.55 -7.85
CA PHE A 69 5.31 -18.30 -7.50
C PHE A 69 4.99 -18.22 -6.01
N TYR A 70 5.76 -17.39 -5.30
CA TYR A 70 5.61 -17.18 -3.85
C TYR A 70 4.92 -15.84 -3.55
N HIS A 71 3.60 -15.76 -3.79
CA HIS A 71 2.83 -14.50 -3.65
C HIS A 71 2.85 -13.88 -2.24
N GLU A 72 3.18 -14.68 -1.23
CA GLU A 72 3.30 -14.26 0.16
C GLU A 72 4.75 -14.02 0.60
N TRP A 73 5.72 -14.05 -0.32
CA TRP A 73 7.10 -13.68 -0.05
C TRP A 73 7.37 -12.24 -0.50
N ALA A 74 7.86 -11.41 0.42
CA ALA A 74 8.06 -9.98 0.19
C ALA A 74 6.81 -9.31 -0.44
N TRP A 75 7.01 -8.39 -1.38
CA TRP A 75 5.95 -7.67 -2.07
C TRP A 75 6.44 -7.24 -3.47
N CYS A 76 5.56 -7.33 -4.47
CA CYS A 76 5.75 -6.72 -5.78
C CYS A 76 4.51 -5.91 -6.18
N TRP A 77 4.71 -4.92 -7.05
CA TRP A 77 3.66 -4.10 -7.62
C TRP A 77 2.92 -4.83 -8.74
#